data_AF-A0A9D5VRI5-F1
#
_entry.id   AF-A0A9D5VRI5-F1
#
_cell.length_a   1.000
_cell.length_b   1.000
_cell.length_c   1.000
_cell.angle_alpha   90.00
_cell.angle_beta   90.00
_cell.angle_gamma   90.00
#
_symmetry.space_group_name_H-M   'P 1'
#
loop_
_entity.id
_entity.type
_entity.pdbx_description
1 polymer ?
#
loop_
_entity_poly.entity_id
_entity_poly.type
_entity_poly.pdbx_seq_one_letter_code
_entity_poly.pdbx_strand_id
1 'polypeptide(L)' 'MSCYFRHIKNIFDELGIEATKENKKNIDKIMHNIVNVGYKDCSKAWKAIKAHVKGDENIKNRFVEQLREKIKKENNL' A
#
# COMPACT_ATOMS: atom_id res chain seq x y z
N MET A 1 13.34 6.33 3.34
CA MET A 1 13.04 5.41 2.22
C MET A 1 12.05 4.37 2.73
N SER A 2 10.89 4.23 2.10
CA SER A 2 9.90 3.21 2.47
C SER A 2 10.35 1.85 1.93
N CYS A 3 11.07 1.10 2.77
CA CYS A 3 11.83 -0.11 2.40
C CYS A 3 10.98 -1.24 1.78
N TYR A 4 9.66 -1.23 1.93
CA TYR A 4 8.80 -2.31 1.49
C TYR A 4 8.28 -2.19 0.05
N PHE A 5 8.37 -1.03 -0.62
CA PHE A 5 7.86 -0.85 -1.98
C PHE A 5 8.45 -1.86 -2.98
N ARG A 6 9.69 -2.32 -2.75
CA ARG A 6 10.33 -3.36 -3.56
C ARG A 6 9.64 -4.72 -3.42
N HIS A 7 9.12 -5.04 -2.24
CA HIS A 7 8.50 -6.34 -1.94
C HIS A 7 7.04 -6.44 -2.37
N ILE A 8 6.38 -5.30 -2.58
CA ILE A 8 4.96 -5.23 -2.98
C ILE A 8 4.80 -4.66 -4.39
N LYS A 9 5.89 -4.57 -5.16
CA LYS A 9 5.88 -4.05 -6.53
C LYS A 9 4.89 -4.81 -7.41
N ASN A 10 4.81 -6.13 -7.23
CA ASN A 10 3.86 -7.01 -7.90
C ASN A 10 2.39 -6.62 -7.66
N ILE A 11 2.05 -6.10 -6.47
CA ILE A 11 0.68 -5.63 -6.18
C ILE A 11 0.40 -4.32 -6.90
N PHE A 12 1.38 -3.42 -6.94
CA PHE A 12 1.25 -2.19 -7.69
C PHE A 12 1.12 -2.46 -9.19
N ASP A 13 1.87 -3.43 -9.71
CA ASP A 13 1.77 -3.91 -11.10
C ASP A 13 0.38 -4.50 -11.42
N GLU A 14 -0.16 -5.35 -10.53
CA GLU A 14 -1.52 -5.91 -10.63
C GLU A 14 -2.60 -4.82 -10.65
N LEU A 15 -2.35 -3.69 -9.98
CA LEU A 15 -3.23 -2.52 -9.95
C LEU A 15 -3.00 -1.55 -11.12
N GLY A 16 -1.97 -1.76 -11.95
CA GLY A 16 -1.55 -0.82 -13.00
C GLY A 16 -1.01 0.51 -12.44
N ILE A 17 -0.48 0.49 -11.21
CA ILE A 17 0.01 1.67 -10.50
C ILE A 17 1.54 1.67 -10.55
N GLU A 18 2.13 2.73 -11.08
CA GLU A 18 3.57 2.92 -11.00
C GLU A 18 3.93 3.81 -9.80
N ALA A 19 4.78 3.31 -8.89
CA ALA A 19 5.25 4.07 -7.73
C ALA A 19 6.39 5.04 -8.13
N THR A 20 6.03 6.20 -8.67
CA THR A 20 6.94 7.30 -9.05
C THR A 20 7.44 8.08 -7.84
N LYS A 21 8.42 8.97 -8.01
CA LYS A 21 8.92 9.81 -6.92
C LYS A 21 7.84 10.78 -6.37
N GLU A 22 6.95 11.24 -7.24
CA GLU A 22 5.90 12.20 -6.91
C GLU A 22 4.77 11.53 -6.11
N ASN A 23 4.31 10.34 -6.54
CA ASN A 23 3.20 9.67 -5.87
C ASN A 23 3.64 8.76 -4.71
N LYS A 24 4.93 8.40 -4.60
CA LYS A 24 5.42 7.48 -3.54
C LYS A 24 5.10 7.94 -2.14
N LYS A 25 5.27 9.24 -1.86
CA LYS A 25 4.97 9.81 -0.53
C LYS A 25 3.48 9.70 -0.21
N ASN A 26 2.65 9.80 -1.24
CA ASN A 26 1.21 9.74 -1.12
C ASN A 26 0.73 8.30 -0.89
N ILE A 27 1.20 7.37 -1.72
CA ILE A 27 0.97 5.93 -1.55
C ILE A 27 1.46 5.47 -0.18
N ASP A 28 2.62 5.96 0.27
CA ASP A 28 3.15 5.62 1.60
C ASP A 28 2.20 6.05 2.74
N LYS A 29 1.63 7.26 2.67
CA LYS A 29 0.62 7.72 3.64
C LYS A 29 -0.65 6.89 3.58
N ILE A 30 -1.15 6.59 2.39
CA ILE A 30 -2.32 5.72 2.20
C ILE A 30 -2.08 4.36 2.85
N MET A 31 -0.91 3.76 2.60
CA MET A 31 -0.55 2.46 3.16
C MET A 31 -0.51 2.48 4.69
N HIS A 32 0.12 3.49 5.29
CA HIS A 32 0.11 3.68 6.75
C HIS A 32 -1.31 3.84 7.29
N ASN A 33 -2.18 4.56 6.57
CA ASN A 33 -3.57 4.75 6.95
C ASN A 33 -4.40 3.45 6.86
N ILE A 34 -4.21 2.63 5.81
CA ILE A 34 -4.89 1.34 5.64
C ILE A 34 -4.56 0.40 6.79
N VAL A 35 -3.29 0.31 7.17
CA VAL A 35 -2.86 -0.57 8.27
C VAL A 35 -2.98 0.07 9.66
N ASN A 36 -3.55 1.28 9.74
CA ASN A 36 -3.72 2.06 10.96
C ASN A 36 -2.43 2.17 11.81
N VAL A 37 -1.29 2.34 11.14
CA VAL A 37 0.01 2.54 11.78
C VAL A 37 0.40 4.01 11.66
N GLY A 38 0.93 4.57 12.75
CA GLY A 38 1.41 5.95 12.79
C GLY A 38 2.40 6.25 11.65
N TYR A 39 2.27 7.43 11.03
CA TYR A 39 3.16 7.85 9.96
C TYR A 39 4.61 7.89 10.44
N LYS A 40 5.55 7.34 9.64
CA LYS A 40 6.98 7.10 9.92
C LYS A 40 7.34 5.79 10.64
N ASP A 41 6.37 5.00 11.09
CA ASP A 41 6.61 3.69 11.70
C ASP A 41 6.74 2.57 10.63
N CYS A 42 7.69 2.73 9.69
CA CYS A 42 7.82 1.88 8.50
C CYS A 42 7.95 0.37 8.79
N SER A 43 8.59 -0.01 9.90
CA SER A 43 8.75 -1.42 10.30
C SER A 43 7.42 -2.05 10.69
N LYS A 44 6.62 -1.34 11.51
CA LYS A 44 5.28 -1.79 11.91
C LYS A 44 4.33 -1.82 10.72
N ALA A 45 4.37 -0.78 9.88
CA ALA A 45 3.58 -0.71 8.66
C ALA A 45 3.91 -1.90 7.75
N TRP A 46 5.20 -2.20 7.53
CA TRP A 46 5.60 -3.35 6.73
C TRP A 46 5.10 -4.69 7.31
N LYS A 47 5.20 -4.88 8.63
CA LYS A 47 4.75 -6.12 9.27
C LYS A 47 3.25 -6.33 9.06
N ALA A 48 2.44 -5.27 9.17
CA ALA A 48 1.01 -5.32 8.93
C ALA A 48 0.69 -5.57 7.44
N ILE A 49 1.30 -4.80 6.52
CA ILE A 49 1.15 -4.98 5.07
C ILE A 49 1.51 -6.42 4.69
N LYS A 50 2.64 -6.92 5.17
CA LYS A 50 3.09 -8.29 4.89
C LYS A 50 2.08 -9.33 5.39
N ALA A 51 1.41 -9.10 6.51
CA ALA A 51 0.36 -9.99 7.01
C ALA A 51 -0.86 -10.01 6.06
N HIS A 52 -1.24 -8.86 5.48
CA HIS A 52 -2.29 -8.81 4.46
C HIS A 52 -1.88 -9.49 3.16
N VAL A 53 -0.65 -9.25 2.70
CA VAL A 53 -0.12 -9.79 1.44
C VAL A 53 0.13 -11.30 1.49
N LYS A 54 0.54 -11.82 2.66
CA LYS A 54 0.76 -13.26 2.90
C LYS A 54 -0.47 -13.99 3.44
N GLY A 55 -1.54 -13.27 3.76
CA GLY A 55 -2.79 -13.88 4.17
C GLY A 55 -3.45 -14.62 3.01
N ASP A 56 -4.59 -15.25 3.29
CA ASP A 56 -5.40 -15.90 2.26
C ASP A 56 -5.86 -14.91 1.19
N GLU A 57 -6.26 -15.44 0.03
CA GLU A 57 -6.65 -14.66 -1.15
C GLU A 57 -7.70 -13.59 -0.83
N ASN A 58 -8.67 -13.89 0.05
CA ASN A 58 -9.68 -12.93 0.51
C ASN A 58 -9.06 -11.72 1.24
N ILE A 59 -8.04 -11.94 2.07
CA ILE A 59 -7.37 -10.88 2.83
C ILE A 59 -6.53 -10.03 1.89
N LYS A 60 -5.81 -10.67 0.96
CA LYS A 60 -5.05 -9.98 -0.09
C LYS A 60 -6.00 -9.12 -0.93
N ASN A 61 -7.10 -9.69 -1.44
CA ASN A 61 -8.04 -8.99 -2.30
C ASN A 61 -8.65 -7.77 -1.61
N ARG A 62 -9.12 -7.91 -0.35
CA ARG A 62 -9.62 -6.75 0.44
C ARG A 62 -8.59 -5.64 0.59
N PHE A 63 -7.33 -6.00 0.84
CA PHE A 63 -6.25 -5.03 0.95
C PHE A 63 -5.99 -4.31 -0.38
N VAL A 64 -5.98 -5.06 -1.49
CA VAL A 64 -5.80 -4.53 -2.84
C VAL A 64 -6.95 -3.59 -3.23
N GLU A 65 -8.20 -3.96 -2.93
CA GLU A 65 -9.38 -3.12 -3.18
C GLU A 65 -9.33 -1.81 -2.38
N GLN A 66 -9.04 -1.86 -1.08
CA GLN A 66 -8.91 -0.65 -0.26
C GLN A 66 -7.81 0.29 -0.76
N LEU A 67 -6.68 -0.28 -1.17
CA LEU A 67 -5.58 0.49 -1.76
C LEU A 67 -6.02 1.15 -3.07
N ARG A 68 -6.71 0.40 -3.94
CA ARG A 68 -7.24 0.92 -5.21
C ARG A 68 -8.23 2.06 -4.99
N GLU A 69 -9.17 1.91 -4.07
CA GLU A 69 -10.19 2.92 -3.78
C GLU A 69 -9.57 4.21 -3.24
N LYS A 70 -8.65 4.12 -2.28
CA LYS A 70 -7.98 5.31 -1.73
C LYS A 70 -7.12 6.01 -2.77
N ILE A 71 -6.40 5.26 -3.60
CA ILE A 71 -5.60 5.85 -4.69
C ILE A 71 -6.50 6.50 -5.73
N LYS A 72 -7.60 5.85 -6.15
CA LYS A 72 -8.57 6.48 -7.07
C LYS A 72 -9.13 7.78 -6.49
N LYS A 73 -9.53 7.77 -5.22
CA LYS A 73 -10.08 8.96 -4.55
C LYS A 73 -9.10 10.13 -4.54
N GLU A 74 -7.80 9.85 -4.42
CA GLU A 74 -6.76 10.87 -4.37
C GLU A 74 -6.29 11.36 -5.75
N ASN A 75 -6.55 10.61 -6.83
CA ASN A 75 -6.27 11.06 -8.22
C ASN A 75 -7.49 11.70 -8.91
N ASN A 76 -8.70 11.53 -8.39
CA ASN A 76 -9.94 12.14 -8.90
C ASN A 76 -10.33 13.44 -8.15
N LEU A 77 -9.35 14.10 -7.54
CA LEU A 77 -9.46 15.40 -6.87
C LEU A 77 -8.53 16.42 -7.54
#